data_AF-A0A932VVM4-F1
#
_entry.id   AF-A0A932VVM4-F1
#
_cell.length_a   1.000
_cell.length_b   1.000
_cell.length_c   1.000
_cell.angle_alpha   90.00
_cell.angle_beta   90.00
_cell.angle_gamma   90.00
#
_symmetry.space_group_name_H-M   'P 1'
#
loop_
_entity.id
_entity.type
_entity.pdbx_description
1 polymer ?
#
loop_
_entity_poly.entity_id
_entity_poly.type
_entity_poly.pdbx_seq_one_letter_code
_entity_poly.pdbx_strand_id
1 'polypeptide(L)'
;MNINLTPEQERIVNDELKSGHFRSAEEVIAKALAVLQEKERLSPATDSNGHQYDAVREMLDFVQENRTPLQGISIKELIREGHRL
;
A
#
# COMPACT_ATOMS: atom_id res chain seq x y z
N MET A 1 -26.59 16.34 1.17
CA MET A 1 -26.37 14.90 1.37
C MET A 1 -26.29 14.66 2.86
N ASN A 2 -26.94 13.62 3.40
CA ASN A 2 -26.86 13.30 4.83
C ASN A 2 -25.99 12.05 5.00
N ILE A 3 -24.98 12.14 5.85
CA ILE A 3 -24.06 11.06 6.18
C ILE A 3 -24.14 10.85 7.68
N ASN A 4 -24.32 9.61 8.09
CA ASN A 4 -24.34 9.27 9.50
C ASN A 4 -22.92 8.88 9.92
N LEU A 5 -22.44 9.52 10.97
CA LEU A 5 -21.17 9.18 11.58
C LEU A 5 -21.41 8.14 12.68
N THR A 6 -20.42 7.28 12.93
CA THR A 6 -20.44 6.45 14.13
C THR A 6 -20.20 7.33 15.37
N PRO A 7 -20.65 6.91 16.56
CA PRO A 7 -20.39 7.68 17.79
C PRO A 7 -18.89 7.95 18.04
N GLU A 8 -18.02 7.05 17.59
CA GLU A 8 -16.57 7.24 17.66
C GLU A 8 -16.09 8.34 16.71
N GLN A 9 -16.55 8.34 15.46
CA GLN A 9 -16.22 9.38 14.48
C GLN A 9 -16.73 10.76 14.94
N GLU A 10 -17.92 10.83 15.52
CA GLU A 10 -18.44 12.07 16.10
C GLU A 10 -17.57 12.59 17.24
N ARG A 11 -17.04 11.71 18.09
CA ARG A 11 -16.11 12.11 19.15
C ARG A 11 -14.83 12.71 18.58
N ILE A 12 -14.24 12.06 17.58
CA ILE A 12 -13.03 12.56 16.91
C ILE A 12 -13.29 13.95 16.31
N VAL A 13 -14.40 14.13 15.57
CA VAL A 13 -14.76 15.43 15.00
C VAL A 13 -14.95 16.48 16.09
N ASN A 14 -15.64 16.16 17.19
CA ASN A 14 -15.86 17.09 18.29
C ASN A 14 -14.56 17.49 19.00
N ASP A 15 -13.63 16.55 19.18
CA ASP A 15 -12.34 16.84 19.83
C ASP A 15 -11.48 17.77 18.95
N GLU A 16 -11.52 17.58 17.62
CA GLU A 16 -10.85 18.46 16.65
C GLU A 16 -11.49 19.85 16.52
N LEU A 17 -12.80 19.98 16.78
CA LEU A 17 -13.44 21.28 16.87
C LEU A 17 -13.10 22.00 18.17
N LYS A 18 -13.04 21.28 19.29
CA LYS A 18 -12.67 21.83 20.61
C LYS A 18 -11.22 22.28 20.66
N SER A 19 -10.32 21.62 19.93
CA SER A 19 -8.93 22.02 19.82
C SER A 19 -8.75 23.36 19.09
N GLY A 20 -9.77 23.79 18.34
CA GLY A 20 -9.77 25.03 17.56
C GLY A 20 -8.99 24.92 16.24
N HIS A 21 -8.50 23.73 15.89
CA HIS A 21 -7.79 23.50 14.63
C HIS A 21 -8.73 23.61 13.41
N PHE A 22 -10.02 23.34 13.61
CA PHE A 22 -11.03 23.37 12.56
C PHE A 22 -12.24 24.18 13.00
N ARG A 23 -12.89 24.84 12.02
CA ARG A 23 -14.04 25.73 12.26
C ARG A 23 -15.38 25.03 12.08
N SER A 24 -15.39 23.89 11.39
CA SER A 24 -16.60 23.10 11.19
C SER A 24 -16.29 21.61 10.96
N ALA A 25 -17.30 20.76 11.17
CA ALA A 25 -17.19 19.32 10.96
C ALA A 25 -16.85 19.00 9.50
N GLU A 26 -17.37 19.78 8.56
CA GLU A 26 -17.08 19.66 7.13
C GLU A 26 -15.60 19.88 6.83
N GLU A 27 -14.94 20.81 7.53
CA GLU A 27 -13.52 21.08 7.36
C GLU A 27 -12.66 19.90 7.83
N VAL A 28 -13.03 19.30 8.97
CA VAL A 28 -12.39 18.08 9.49
C VAL A 28 -12.54 16.93 8.49
N ILE A 29 -13.76 16.72 8.00
CA ILE A 29 -14.06 15.64 7.04
C ILE A 29 -13.33 15.89 5.71
N ALA A 30 -13.30 17.12 5.21
CA ALA A 30 -12.58 17.47 3.98
C ALA A 30 -11.08 17.17 4.10
N LYS A 31 -10.47 17.51 5.24
CA LYS A 31 -9.06 17.19 5.50
C LYS A 31 -8.82 15.69 5.58
N ALA A 32 -9.69 14.94 6.27
CA ALA A 32 -9.60 13.49 6.36
C ALA A 32 -9.69 12.82 4.97
N LEU A 33 -10.63 13.27 4.12
CA LEU A 33 -10.78 12.76 2.76
C LEU A 33 -9.56 13.07 1.88
N ALA A 34 -8.97 14.27 2.01
CA ALA A 34 -7.74 14.61 1.29
C ALA A 34 -6.57 13.68 1.69
N VAL A 35 -6.43 13.37 2.97
CA VAL A 35 -5.41 12.43 3.47
C VAL A 35 -5.67 11.01 2.95
N LEU A 36 -6.94 10.58 2.89
CA LEU A 36 -7.29 9.27 2.33
C LEU A 36 -6.95 9.17 0.84
N GLN A 37 -7.26 10.20 0.05
CA GLN A 37 -6.89 10.25 -1.37
C GLN A 37 -5.37 10.26 -1.58
N GLU A 38 -4.63 11.01 -0.76
CA GLU A 38 -3.17 11.02 -0.84
C GLU A 38 -2.61 9.63 -0.50
N LYS A 39 -3.15 8.97 0.53
CA LYS A 39 -2.76 7.59 0.88
C LYS A 39 -3.09 6.59 -0.21
N GLU A 40 -4.19 6.77 -0.95
CA GLU A 40 -4.55 5.93 -2.09
C GLU A 40 -3.63 6.19 -3.30
N ARG A 41 -3.21 7.45 -3.51
CA ARG A 41 -2.25 7.80 -4.56
C ARG A 41 -0.83 7.31 -4.23
N LEU A 42 -0.45 7.37 -2.96
CA LEU A 42 0.87 6.97 -2.46
C LEU A 42 0.95 5.51 -2.06
N SER A 43 -0.18 4.84 -1.84
CA SER A 43 -0.17 3.39 -1.81
C SER A 43 0.31 2.98 -3.19
N PRO A 44 1.50 2.36 -3.33
CA PRO A 44 1.76 1.66 -4.56
C PRO A 44 0.56 0.74 -4.69
N ALA A 45 -0.12 0.79 -5.83
CA ALA A 45 -1.02 -0.30 -6.18
C ALA A 45 -0.28 -1.57 -5.75
N THR A 46 -0.95 -2.42 -4.97
CA THR A 46 -0.37 -3.67 -4.50
C THR A 46 -0.19 -4.62 -5.68
N ASP A 47 0.50 -4.16 -6.72
CA ASP A 47 1.20 -4.88 -7.75
C ASP A 47 2.48 -5.47 -7.14
N SER A 48 2.41 -5.95 -5.89
CA SER A 48 3.32 -6.99 -5.41
C SER A 48 3.27 -8.21 -6.33
N ASN A 49 2.20 -8.35 -7.14
CA ASN A 49 2.14 -9.30 -8.24
C ASN A 49 2.95 -8.85 -9.47
N GLY A 50 2.82 -7.59 -9.92
CA GLY A 50 3.48 -7.10 -11.15
C GLY A 50 5.01 -7.19 -11.10
N HIS A 51 5.62 -6.66 -10.02
CA HIS A 51 7.06 -6.72 -9.85
C HIS A 51 7.60 -8.13 -9.60
N GLN A 52 6.82 -9.02 -8.97
CA GLN A 52 7.21 -10.42 -8.81
C GLN A 52 7.22 -11.16 -10.14
N TYR A 53 6.23 -10.93 -11.00
CA TYR A 53 6.20 -11.55 -12.32
C TYR A 53 7.35 -11.05 -13.20
N ASP A 54 7.65 -9.75 -13.16
CA ASP A 54 8.76 -9.17 -13.93
C ASP A 54 10.12 -9.68 -13.44
N ALA A 55 10.36 -9.71 -12.12
CA ALA A 55 11.61 -10.24 -11.56
C ALA A 55 11.79 -11.75 -11.83
N VAL A 56 10.71 -12.54 -11.74
CA VAL A 56 10.75 -13.98 -12.08
C VAL A 56 11.04 -14.17 -13.57
N ARG A 57 10.49 -13.33 -14.44
CA ARG A 57 10.70 -13.39 -15.88
C ARG A 57 12.14 -13.04 -16.25
N GLU A 58 12.69 -11.98 -15.67
CA GLU A 58 14.10 -11.58 -15.86
C GLU A 58 15.07 -12.69 -15.39
N MET A 59 14.77 -13.36 -14.27
CA MET A 59 15.59 -14.49 -13.81
C MET A 59 15.49 -15.72 -14.72
N LEU A 60 14.30 -16.00 -15.29
CA LEU A 60 14.13 -17.09 -16.26
C LEU A 60 14.92 -16.82 -17.54
N ASP A 61 14.87 -15.59 -18.04
CA ASP A 61 15.64 -15.16 -19.21
C ASP A 61 17.15 -15.29 -18.93
N PHE A 62 17.62 -14.85 -17.75
CA PHE A 62 19.01 -15.02 -17.33
C PHE A 62 19.47 -16.48 -17.30
N VAL A 63 18.67 -17.39 -16.72
CA VAL A 63 18.99 -18.83 -16.65
C VAL A 63 19.06 -19.45 -18.05
N GLN A 64 18.13 -19.07 -18.94
CA GLN A 64 18.09 -19.53 -20.32
C GLN A 64 19.32 -19.05 -21.12
N GLU A 65 19.67 -17.77 -20.99
CA GLU A 65 20.82 -17.17 -21.70
C GLU A 65 22.16 -17.69 -21.18
N ASN A 66 22.30 -17.84 -19.86
CA ASN A 66 23.58 -18.17 -19.21
C ASN A 66 23.77 -19.67 -18.93
N ARG A 67 22.85 -20.53 -19.39
CA ARG A 67 22.86 -22.00 -19.19
C ARG A 67 23.23 -22.43 -17.77
N THR A 68 22.73 -21.69 -16.77
CA THR A 68 23.08 -21.93 -15.38
C THR A 68 22.03 -22.87 -14.77
N PRO A 69 22.32 -24.15 -14.52
CA PRO A 69 21.33 -25.05 -13.95
C PRO A 69 21.04 -24.66 -12.51
N LEU A 70 19.78 -24.35 -12.21
CA LEU A 70 19.29 -24.23 -10.85
C LEU A 70 19.29 -25.65 -10.28
N GLN A 71 20.23 -25.94 -9.36
CA GLN A 71 20.57 -27.28 -8.84
C GLN A 71 19.44 -27.94 -8.02
N GLY A 72 18.24 -28.06 -8.58
CA GLY A 72 17.03 -28.54 -7.92
C GLY A 72 16.26 -27.50 -7.11
N ILE A 73 16.71 -26.25 -7.06
CA ILE A 73 16.06 -25.15 -6.33
C ILE A 73 15.16 -24.35 -7.29
N SER A 74 13.94 -24.04 -6.87
CA SER A 74 13.04 -23.22 -7.68
C SER A 74 13.39 -21.72 -7.57
N ILE A 75 13.15 -20.95 -8.63
CA ILE A 75 13.40 -19.49 -8.65
C ILE A 75 12.63 -18.77 -7.52
N LYS A 76 11.44 -19.27 -7.17
CA LYS A 76 10.63 -18.73 -6.07
C LYS A 76 11.32 -18.89 -4.71
N GLU A 77 12.09 -19.96 -4.52
CA GLU A 77 12.85 -20.19 -3.28
C GLU A 77 14.06 -19.26 -3.20
N LEU A 78 14.74 -18.98 -4.31
CA LEU A 78 15.86 -18.03 -4.35
C LEU A 78 15.43 -16.60 -4.01
N ILE A 79 14.31 -16.13 -4.58
CA ILE A 79 13.76 -14.80 -4.27
C ILE A 79 13.39 -14.70 -2.79
N ARG A 80 12.78 -15.76 -2.23
CA ARG A 80 12.39 -15.81 -0.82
C ARG A 80 13.62 -15.78 0.11
N GLU A 81 14.70 -16.46 -0.26
CA GLU A 81 15.95 -16.46 0.51
C GLU A 81 16.63 -15.09 0.49
N GLY A 82 16.66 -14.40 -0.65
CA GLY A 82 17.25 -13.07 -0.78
C GLY A 82 16.56 -12.00 0.08
N HIS A 83 15.26 -12.13 0.36
CA HIS A 83 14.53 -11.23 1.27
C HIS A 83 14.79 -11.52 2.76
N ARG A 84 15.48 -12.60 3.09
CA ARG A 84 15.76 -13.04 4.47
C ARG A 84 17.17 -12.63 4.94
N LEU A 85 17.99 -12.06 4.06
CA LEU A 85 19.30 -11.46 4.32
C LEU A 85 19.18 -9.96 4.59
#